data_AF-A0A8J3N4F9-F1
#
_entry.id   AF-A0A8J3N4F9-F1
#
_cell.length_a   1.000
_cell.length_b   1.000
_cell.length_c   1.000
_cell.angle_alpha   90.00
_cell.angle_beta   90.00
_cell.angle_gamma   90.00
#
_symmetry.space_group_name_H-M   'P 1'
#
loop_
_entity.id
_entity.type
_entity.pdbx_description
1 polymer ?
#
loop_
_entity_poly.entity_id
_entity_poly.type
_entity_poly.pdbx_seq_one_letter_code
_entity_poly.pdbx_strand_id
1 'polypeptide(L)'
;MKHRKLYPDNWEELAWTCKEQAGWCCEHCGVPHGTPAISQRTGEEYTIYLAAAHLDHDPWNPCPRLAALCPSCHGRYDWHDYERKRWLELEILRHQVWIQAHGYGEME
;
A
#
# COMPACT_ATOMS: atom_id res chain seq x y z
N MET A 1 4.21 2.41 -13.92
CA MET A 1 3.80 1.50 -12.83
C MET A 1 4.75 0.31 -12.80
N LYS A 2 5.53 0.14 -11.72
CA LYS A 2 6.32 -1.09 -11.54
C LYS A 2 5.31 -2.21 -11.25
N HIS A 3 5.42 -3.35 -11.95
CA HIS A 3 4.54 -4.52 -11.80
C HIS A 3 3.15 -4.46 -12.46
N ARG A 4 2.95 -3.63 -13.51
CA ARG A 4 1.69 -3.60 -14.29
C ARG A 4 1.19 -4.99 -14.75
N LYS A 5 2.11 -5.94 -14.98
CA LYS A 5 1.79 -7.32 -15.39
C LYS A 5 1.07 -8.15 -14.32
N LEU A 6 1.09 -7.72 -13.07
CA LEU A 6 0.41 -8.41 -11.97
C LEU A 6 -1.07 -8.03 -11.87
N TYR A 7 -1.42 -6.87 -12.43
CA TYR A 7 -2.75 -6.28 -12.28
C TYR A 7 -3.71 -6.81 -13.34
N PRO A 8 -5.02 -6.74 -13.10
CA PRO A 8 -6.03 -7.08 -14.10
C PRO A 8 -5.86 -6.28 -15.41
N ASP A 9 -6.25 -6.87 -16.54
CA ASP A 9 -6.15 -6.21 -17.85
C ASP A 9 -6.92 -4.88 -17.90
N ASN A 10 -8.08 -4.82 -17.22
CA ASN A 10 -8.91 -3.62 -17.10
C ASN A 10 -8.46 -2.64 -15.99
N TRP A 11 -7.20 -2.71 -15.55
CA TRP A 11 -6.67 -1.86 -14.49
C TRP A 11 -6.90 -0.35 -14.70
N GLU A 12 -6.83 0.13 -15.95
CA GLU A 12 -7.05 1.55 -16.24
C GLU A 12 -8.47 2.00 -15.94
N GLU A 13 -9.46 1.17 -16.26
CA GLU A 13 -10.86 1.41 -15.93
C GLU A 13 -11.07 1.36 -14.41
N LEU A 14 -10.55 0.33 -13.75
CA LEU A 14 -10.63 0.21 -12.28
C LEU A 14 -10.02 1.42 -11.56
N ALA A 15 -8.84 1.86 -12.01
CA ALA A 15 -8.14 3.00 -11.43
C ALA A 15 -8.87 4.33 -11.73
N TRP A 16 -9.53 4.45 -12.88
CA TRP A 16 -10.36 5.61 -13.22
C TRP A 16 -11.60 5.67 -12.35
N THR A 17 -12.39 4.58 -12.33
CA THR A 17 -13.61 4.46 -11.53
C THR A 17 -13.34 4.73 -10.04
N CYS A 18 -12.24 4.20 -9.51
CA CYS A 18 -11.81 4.48 -8.14
C CYS A 18 -11.63 5.99 -7.88
N LYS A 19 -10.98 6.72 -8.80
CA LYS A 19 -10.77 8.18 -8.67
C LYS A 19 -12.06 8.97 -8.84
N GLU A 20 -12.94 8.55 -9.75
CA GLU A 20 -14.26 9.16 -9.90
C GLU A 20 -15.12 9.00 -8.64
N GLN A 21 -15.15 7.80 -8.06
CA GLN A 21 -15.87 7.52 -6.82
C GLN A 21 -15.33 8.33 -5.64
N ALA A 22 -14.02 8.58 -5.60
CA ALA A 22 -13.38 9.44 -4.61
C ALA A 22 -13.56 10.95 -4.89
N GLY A 23 -14.32 11.34 -5.93
CA GLY A 23 -14.51 12.73 -6.29
C GLY A 23 -13.21 13.44 -6.70
N TRP A 24 -12.24 12.69 -7.24
CA TRP A 24 -10.90 13.19 -7.55
C TRP A 24 -10.15 13.81 -6.37
N CYS A 25 -10.45 13.35 -5.16
CA CYS A 25 -9.78 13.74 -3.93
C CYS A 25 -9.11 12.54 -3.27
N CYS A 26 -8.00 12.78 -2.56
CA CYS A 26 -7.37 11.73 -1.76
C CYS A 26 -8.31 11.27 -0.65
N GLU A 27 -8.59 9.97 -0.54
CA GLU A 27 -9.52 9.43 0.47
C GLU A 27 -8.95 9.47 1.91
N HIS A 28 -7.63 9.66 2.07
CA HIS A 28 -7.01 9.77 3.40
C HIS A 28 -6.88 11.21 3.90
N CYS A 29 -6.59 12.18 3.02
CA CYS A 29 -6.32 13.56 3.44
C CYS A 29 -7.14 14.63 2.72
N GLY A 30 -7.95 14.25 1.73
CA GLY A 30 -8.82 15.16 0.99
C GLY A 30 -8.14 16.02 -0.08
N VAL A 31 -6.81 15.91 -0.28
CA VAL A 31 -6.14 16.76 -1.28
C VAL A 31 -6.67 16.48 -2.70
N PRO A 32 -7.07 17.52 -3.45
CA PRO A 32 -7.55 17.34 -4.83
C PRO A 32 -6.44 16.87 -5.78
N HIS A 33 -6.83 16.08 -6.76
CA HIS A 33 -5.98 15.75 -7.90
C HIS A 33 -5.56 17.02 -8.66
N GLY A 34 -4.32 17.08 -9.12
CA GLY A 34 -3.79 18.24 -9.84
C GLY A 34 -3.30 19.38 -8.95
N THR A 35 -3.34 19.22 -7.61
CA THR A 35 -2.88 20.26 -6.68
C THR A 35 -1.37 20.49 -6.84
N PRO A 36 -0.89 21.73 -7.07
CA PRO A 36 0.53 22.04 -7.05
C PRO A 36 1.08 21.95 -5.62
N ALA A 37 2.28 21.38 -5.48
CA ALA A 37 2.93 21.15 -4.19
C ALA A 37 4.44 21.27 -4.30
N ILE A 38 5.10 21.44 -3.14
CA ILE A 38 6.56 21.48 -3.03
C ILE A 38 7.05 20.20 -2.36
N SER A 39 8.04 19.54 -2.96
CA SER A 39 8.68 18.37 -2.40
C SER A 39 9.44 18.76 -1.13
N GLN A 40 9.07 18.22 0.03
CA GLN A 40 9.80 18.47 1.29
C GLN A 40 11.24 17.94 1.25
N ARG A 41 11.53 16.99 0.35
CA ARG A 41 12.86 16.36 0.21
C ARG A 41 13.79 17.14 -0.73
N THR A 42 13.26 17.70 -1.82
CA THR A 42 14.07 18.32 -2.88
C THR A 42 13.83 19.82 -3.04
N GLY A 43 12.75 20.36 -2.47
CA GLY A 43 12.34 21.76 -2.66
C GLY A 43 11.70 22.05 -4.02
N GLU A 44 11.57 21.06 -4.89
CA GLU A 44 11.05 21.22 -6.25
C GLU A 44 9.52 21.26 -6.27
N GLU A 45 8.97 22.07 -7.17
CA GLU A 45 7.55 22.08 -7.52
C GLU A 45 7.15 20.80 -8.25
N TYR A 46 6.00 20.25 -7.88
CA TYR A 46 5.39 19.12 -8.56
C TYR A 46 3.86 19.17 -8.46
N THR A 47 3.19 18.43 -9.34
CA THR A 47 1.74 18.28 -9.32
C THR A 47 1.35 16.98 -8.64
N ILE A 48 0.40 17.04 -7.70
CA ILE A 48 -0.13 15.87 -7.02
C ILE A 48 -1.04 15.09 -7.98
N TYR A 49 -0.60 13.90 -8.38
CA TYR A 49 -1.43 12.95 -9.12
C TYR A 49 -1.84 11.80 -8.20
N LEU A 50 -3.15 11.57 -8.08
CA LEU A 50 -3.71 10.45 -7.33
C LEU A 50 -3.42 9.11 -8.03
N ALA A 51 -3.07 8.11 -7.24
CA ALA A 51 -2.92 6.72 -7.64
C ALA A 51 -4.01 5.85 -6.99
N ALA A 52 -4.36 4.73 -7.63
CA ALA A 52 -5.23 3.72 -7.04
C ALA A 52 -4.37 2.74 -6.22
N ALA A 53 -4.66 2.64 -4.92
CA ALA A 53 -3.93 1.89 -3.92
C ALA A 53 -4.66 0.59 -3.57
N HIS A 54 -3.96 -0.53 -3.50
CA HIS A 54 -4.54 -1.81 -3.05
C HIS A 54 -4.70 -1.79 -1.53
N LEU A 55 -5.94 -1.73 -1.01
CA LEU A 55 -6.22 -1.70 0.43
C LEU A 55 -5.92 -3.03 1.16
N ASP A 56 -5.68 -4.10 0.42
CA ASP A 56 -5.26 -5.42 0.90
C ASP A 56 -3.77 -5.69 0.63
N HIS A 57 -3.07 -4.77 -0.05
CA HIS A 57 -1.70 -4.94 -0.54
C HIS A 57 -1.53 -6.24 -1.37
N ASP A 58 -2.59 -6.69 -2.04
CA ASP A 58 -2.58 -7.84 -2.92
C ASP A 58 -2.67 -7.40 -4.39
N PRO A 59 -1.53 -7.32 -5.11
CA PRO A 59 -1.53 -6.93 -6.50
C PRO A 59 -2.10 -8.01 -7.44
N TRP A 60 -2.33 -9.23 -6.96
CA TRP A 60 -2.81 -10.37 -7.75
C TRP A 60 -4.33 -10.53 -7.68
N ASN A 61 -5.00 -9.79 -6.80
CA ASN A 61 -6.44 -9.89 -6.62
C ASN A 61 -7.18 -9.40 -7.90
N PRO A 62 -7.95 -10.26 -8.59
CA PRO A 62 -8.68 -9.88 -9.80
C PRO A 62 -9.83 -8.90 -9.54
N CYS A 63 -10.28 -8.80 -8.28
CA CYS A 63 -11.29 -7.85 -7.82
C CYS A 63 -10.69 -6.99 -6.70
N PRO A 64 -9.73 -6.10 -7.02
CA PRO A 64 -8.96 -5.39 -6.01
C PRO A 64 -9.84 -4.37 -5.29
N ARG A 65 -9.66 -4.26 -3.97
CA ARG A 65 -10.23 -3.14 -3.21
C ARG A 65 -9.29 -1.96 -3.31
N LEU A 66 -9.75 -0.90 -3.98
CA LEU A 66 -8.92 0.26 -4.28
C LEU A 66 -9.29 1.49 -3.46
N ALA A 67 -8.30 2.33 -3.18
CA ALA A 67 -8.50 3.69 -2.71
C ALA A 67 -7.70 4.70 -3.55
N ALA A 68 -8.27 5.87 -3.81
CA ALA A 68 -7.60 6.96 -4.50
C ALA A 68 -6.74 7.76 -3.50
N LEU A 69 -5.42 7.59 -3.57
CA LEU A 69 -4.48 8.18 -2.62
C LEU A 69 -3.47 9.11 -3.31
N CYS A 70 -3.11 10.20 -2.63
CA CYS A 70 -1.99 11.05 -3.04
C CYS A 70 -0.64 10.37 -2.77
N PRO A 71 0.47 10.78 -3.41
CA PRO A 71 1.77 10.11 -3.27
C PRO A 71 2.24 9.97 -1.81
N SER A 72 2.00 10.98 -0.98
CA SER A 72 2.39 10.96 0.44
C SER A 72 1.55 9.98 1.27
N CYS A 73 0.22 9.99 1.11
CA CYS A 73 -0.67 9.07 1.82
C CYS A 73 -0.48 7.62 1.34
N HIS A 74 -0.29 7.44 0.04
CA HIS A 74 -0.01 6.13 -0.55
C HIS A 74 1.30 5.55 -0.01
N GLY A 75 2.39 6.31 -0.07
CA GLY A 75 3.69 5.84 0.45
C GLY A 75 3.67 5.54 1.95
N ARG A 76 2.93 6.33 2.75
CA ARG A 76 2.73 6.04 4.18
C ARG A 76 1.98 4.73 4.39
N TYR A 77 0.94 4.49 3.60
CA TYR A 77 0.13 3.28 3.68
C TYR A 77 0.97 2.03 3.37
N ASP A 78 1.69 2.05 2.25
CA ASP A 78 2.62 0.98 1.85
C ASP A 78 3.71 0.73 2.91
N TRP A 79 4.23 1.80 3.53
CA TRP A 79 5.24 1.70 4.59
C TRP A 79 4.72 0.98 5.84
N HIS A 80 3.51 1.30 6.30
CA HIS A 80 2.91 0.60 7.44
C HIS A 80 2.69 -0.89 7.16
N ASP A 81 2.38 -1.26 5.92
CA ASP A 81 2.27 -2.66 5.52
C ASP A 81 3.61 -3.38 5.53
N TYR A 82 4.63 -2.73 5.00
CA TYR A 82 6.00 -3.21 5.07
C TYR A 82 6.48 -3.43 6.51
N GLU A 83 6.26 -2.46 7.41
CA GLU A 83 6.62 -2.60 8.83
C GLU A 83 5.89 -3.76 9.51
N ARG A 84 4.58 -3.92 9.24
CA ARG A 84 3.78 -5.02 9.78
C ARG A 84 4.30 -6.38 9.33
N LYS A 85 4.59 -6.53 8.03
CA LYS A 85 5.14 -7.77 7.45
C LYS A 85 6.51 -8.09 8.05
N ARG A 86 7.40 -7.09 8.15
CA ARG A 86 8.71 -7.23 8.78
C ARG A 86 8.62 -7.66 10.24
N TRP A 87 7.71 -7.09 11.01
CA TRP A 87 7.49 -7.50 12.40
C TRP A 87 7.05 -8.97 12.48
N LEU A 88 6.09 -9.37 11.64
CA LEU A 88 5.60 -10.74 11.60
C LEU A 88 6.71 -11.74 11.24
N GLU A 89 7.55 -11.41 10.26
CA GLU A 89 8.71 -12.23 9.89
C GLU A 89 9.67 -12.41 11.06
N LEU A 90 10.00 -11.32 11.78
CA LEU A 90 10.85 -11.39 12.96
C LEU A 90 10.21 -12.20 14.09
N GLU A 91 8.90 -12.09 14.27
CA GLU A 91 8.14 -12.86 15.27
C GLU A 91 8.15 -14.36 14.95
N ILE A 92 7.95 -14.73 13.69
CA ILE A 92 8.05 -16.13 13.22
C ILE A 92 9.46 -16.67 13.47
N LEU A 93 10.49 -15.92 13.12
CA LEU A 93 11.89 -16.33 13.35
C LEU A 93 12.19 -16.50 14.85
N ARG A 94 11.70 -15.58 15.69
CA ARG A 94 11.84 -15.68 17.15
C ARG A 94 11.24 -16.98 17.67
N HIS A 95 10.01 -17.32 17.23
CA HIS A 95 9.35 -18.56 17.64
C HIS A 95 10.08 -19.81 17.13
N GLN A 96 10.57 -19.79 15.89
CA GLN A 96 11.35 -20.90 15.32
C GLN A 96 12.64 -21.16 16.09
N VAL A 97 13.39 -20.11 16.42
CA VAL A 97 14.61 -20.22 17.23
C VAL A 97 14.29 -20.76 18.63
N TRP A 98 13.18 -20.31 19.24
CA TRP A 98 12.74 -20.80 20.55
C TRP A 98 12.39 -22.30 20.51
N ILE A 99 11.61 -22.75 19.52
CA ILE A 99 11.29 -24.19 19.34
C ILE A 99 12.56 -25.01 19.13
N GLN A 100 13.50 -24.53 18.32
CA GLN A 100 14.76 -25.23 18.07
C GLN A 100 15.61 -25.37 19.34
N ALA A 101 15.58 -24.36 20.22
CA ALA A 101 16.36 -24.36 21.46
C ALA A 101 15.70 -25.17 22.59
N HIS A 102 14.37 -25.22 22.66
CA HIS A 102 13.64 -25.74 23.83
C HIS A 102 12.70 -26.93 23.54
N GLY A 103 12.48 -27.28 22.27
CA GLY A 103 11.46 -28.24 21.88
C GLY A 103 10.03 -27.70 22.04
N TYR A 104 9.04 -28.35 21.44
CA TYR A 104 7.64 -28.11 21.83
C TYR A 104 7.43 -28.82 23.17
N GLY A 105 7.02 -28.09 24.22
CA GLY A 105 6.73 -28.70 25.51
C GLY A 105 5.71 -29.83 25.34
N GLU A 106 6.11 -31.06 25.63
CA GLU A 106 5.19 -32.15 25.89
C GLU A 106 4.42 -31.77 27.16
N MET A 107 3.19 -31.29 27.01
CA MET A 107 2.26 -31.18 28.13
C MET A 107 1.71 -32.58 28.40
N GLU A 108 2.16 -33.17 29.49
CA GLU A 108 1.61 -34.42 30.06
C GLU A 108 0.21 -34.20 30.66
#